data_AF-A0A9W7FV27-F1
#
_entry.id   AF-A0A9W7FV27-F1
#
_cell.length_a   1.000
_cell.length_b   1.000
_cell.length_c   1.000
_cell.angle_alpha   90.00
_cell.angle_beta   90.00
_cell.angle_gamma   90.00
#
_symmetry.space_group_name_H-M   'P 1'
#
loop_
_entity.id
_entity.type
_entity.pdbx_description
1 polymer ?
#
loop_
_entity_poly.entity_id
_entity_poly.type
_entity_poly.pdbx_seq_one_letter_code
_entity_poly.pdbx_strand_id
1 'polypeptide(L)'
;MASTPPPPPLLLTCDSLVTSYLLYRGYTSTHSSFLSESKHSPDITNPSKIVDGLFSAMDGPNFWTLYLRLKELFDGANWGSWEINITKCWLVTKINSNSSPEIHNFFSSPPITLPSNFRPWFSISYVPHPEKDPTFSSYFTGSFRENLKIGLYNLLSSLIGGVELPRILFLLKYMGSDEQRKIRSEIEGLRGRERRLEDDNEELKRRVKVLEGQVKGLVDVVVGEIADDNKKLWQDDVKRGEMVKKAVACRGNPEDFLRVLRKGEDGIGEDGGDGEEF
;
A
#
# COMPACT_ATOMS: atom_id res chain seq x y z
N MET A 1 -10.97 18.19 -12.45
CA MET A 1 -9.79 18.54 -11.61
C MET A 1 -10.27 18.65 -10.17
N ALA A 2 -10.19 17.58 -9.40
CA ALA A 2 -10.54 17.61 -7.97
C ALA A 2 -9.25 17.74 -7.17
N SER A 3 -9.05 18.92 -6.56
CA SER A 3 -7.97 19.21 -5.63
C SER A 3 -8.13 18.32 -4.40
N THR A 4 -7.30 17.29 -4.28
CA THR A 4 -7.22 16.46 -3.07
C THR A 4 -6.73 17.29 -1.88
N PRO A 5 -7.38 17.19 -0.71
CA PRO A 5 -6.97 17.94 0.48
C PRO A 5 -5.57 17.51 0.95
N PRO A 6 -4.83 18.40 1.63
CA PRO A 6 -3.49 18.09 2.12
C PRO A 6 -3.55 16.89 3.09
N PRO A 7 -2.57 15.98 3.06
CA PRO A 7 -2.56 14.82 3.93
C PRO A 7 -2.54 15.28 5.40
N PRO A 8 -3.39 14.72 6.26
CA PRO A 8 -3.41 15.07 7.68
C PRO A 8 -2.07 14.74 8.34
N PRO A 9 -1.68 15.46 9.41
CA PRO A 9 -0.43 15.19 10.12
C PRO A 9 -0.40 13.73 10.63
N LEU A 10 0.68 13.04 10.30
CA LEU A 10 0.85 11.57 10.41
C LEU A 10 0.69 10.99 11.83
N LEU A 11 0.69 11.82 12.86
CA LEU A 11 0.55 11.35 14.25
C LEU A 11 -0.91 11.22 14.68
N LEU A 12 -1.79 12.05 14.11
CA LEU A 12 -3.23 11.88 14.25
C LEU A 12 -3.69 10.52 13.70
N THR A 13 -2.93 9.96 12.74
CA THR A 13 -3.19 8.62 12.20
C THR A 13 -2.70 7.47 13.07
N CYS A 14 -1.67 7.65 13.92
CA CYS A 14 -1.23 6.56 14.81
C CYS A 14 -2.21 6.35 15.97
N ASP A 15 -2.60 7.44 16.64
CA ASP A 15 -3.58 7.39 17.72
C ASP A 15 -4.92 6.87 17.22
N SER A 16 -5.33 7.25 16.00
CA SER A 16 -6.50 6.69 15.33
C SER A 16 -6.38 5.19 15.11
N LEU A 17 -5.24 4.67 14.66
CA LEU A 17 -5.03 3.23 14.47
C LEU A 17 -5.06 2.46 15.79
N VAL A 18 -4.40 2.99 16.82
CA VAL A 18 -4.40 2.39 18.16
C VAL A 18 -5.82 2.38 18.71
N THR A 19 -6.58 3.46 18.51
CA THR A 19 -7.99 3.58 18.89
C THR A 19 -8.84 2.53 18.18
N SER A 20 -8.74 2.40 16.85
CA SER A 20 -9.45 1.38 16.08
C SER A 20 -9.07 -0.05 16.51
N TYR A 21 -7.79 -0.30 16.82
CA TYR A 21 -7.31 -1.60 17.29
C TYR A 21 -7.84 -1.97 18.68
N LEU A 22 -7.77 -1.04 19.64
CA LEU A 22 -8.26 -1.25 21.00
C LEU A 22 -9.78 -1.51 21.00
N LEU A 23 -10.53 -0.79 20.15
CA LEU A 23 -11.95 -1.00 19.96
C LEU A 23 -12.24 -2.37 19.33
N TYR A 24 -11.52 -2.75 18.26
CA TYR A 24 -11.69 -4.04 17.58
C TYR A 24 -11.41 -5.24 18.51
N ARG A 25 -10.43 -5.14 19.40
CA ARG A 25 -10.08 -6.21 20.36
C ARG A 25 -10.99 -6.25 21.59
N GLY A 26 -11.91 -5.29 21.73
CA GLY A 26 -12.83 -5.21 22.87
C GLY A 26 -12.21 -4.63 24.15
N TYR A 27 -11.06 -3.96 24.07
CA TYR A 27 -10.42 -3.30 25.22
C TYR A 27 -11.05 -1.93 25.49
N THR A 28 -12.34 -1.90 25.82
CA THR A 28 -13.15 -0.68 25.97
C THR A 28 -12.71 0.23 27.12
N SER A 29 -12.22 -0.35 28.22
CA SER A 29 -11.63 0.41 29.35
C SER A 29 -10.34 1.11 28.92
N THR A 30 -9.39 0.37 28.33
CA THR A 30 -8.12 0.92 27.83
C THR A 30 -8.33 1.94 26.71
N HIS A 31 -9.29 1.70 25.82
CA HIS A 31 -9.68 2.65 24.77
C HIS A 31 -10.18 3.99 25.35
N SER A 32 -10.99 3.94 26.40
CA SER A 32 -11.52 5.15 27.03
C SER A 32 -10.42 5.94 27.75
N SER A 33 -9.52 5.25 28.47
CA SER A 33 -8.34 5.88 29.08
C SER A 33 -7.41 6.47 28.02
N PHE A 34 -7.15 5.74 26.94
CA PHE A 34 -6.32 6.20 25.82
C PHE A 34 -6.88 7.46 25.14
N LEU A 35 -8.19 7.52 24.89
CA LEU A 35 -8.83 8.71 24.33
C LEU A 35 -8.77 9.91 25.28
N SER A 36 -8.92 9.66 26.59
CA SER A 36 -8.76 10.70 27.60
C SER A 36 -7.34 11.25 27.61
N GLU A 37 -6.33 10.39 27.57
CA GLU A 37 -4.92 10.78 27.54
C GLU A 37 -4.53 11.47 26.22
N SER A 38 -4.96 10.95 25.07
CA SER A 38 -4.67 11.52 23.75
C SER A 38 -5.18 12.95 23.60
N LYS A 39 -6.38 13.27 24.14
CA LYS A 39 -6.93 14.63 24.13
C LYS A 39 -6.13 15.65 24.95
N HIS A 40 -5.43 15.18 25.98
CA HIS A 40 -4.64 16.03 26.88
C HIS A 40 -3.14 15.91 26.62
N SER A 41 -2.73 15.02 25.72
CA SER A 41 -1.33 14.79 25.37
C SER A 41 -0.80 16.00 24.61
N PRO A 42 0.23 16.68 25.12
CA PRO A 42 0.90 17.71 24.35
C PRO A 42 1.49 17.06 23.09
N ASP A 43 1.40 17.78 21.98
CA ASP A 43 1.99 17.37 20.71
C ASP A 43 3.53 17.31 20.84
N ILE A 44 4.03 16.19 21.38
CA ILE A 44 5.46 15.91 21.64
C ILE A 44 6.29 15.90 20.35
N THR A 45 5.65 16.03 19.21
CA THR A 45 6.29 16.03 17.90
C THR A 45 6.49 17.42 17.34
N ASN A 46 5.90 18.44 17.99
CA ASN A 46 6.08 19.82 17.61
C ASN A 46 7.18 20.45 18.49
N PRO A 47 8.40 20.64 17.95
CA PRO A 47 9.52 21.16 18.73
C PRO A 47 9.24 22.58 19.24
N SER A 48 8.47 23.40 18.50
CA SER A 48 8.14 24.77 18.91
C SER A 48 7.35 24.79 20.21
N LYS A 49 6.31 23.95 20.33
CA LYS A 49 5.48 23.88 21.53
C LYS A 49 6.27 23.41 22.75
N ILE A 50 7.21 22.50 22.56
CA ILE A 50 8.09 22.01 23.62
C ILE A 50 9.00 23.14 24.10
N VAL A 51 9.64 23.86 23.18
CA VAL A 51 10.50 25.00 23.50
C VAL A 51 9.69 26.07 24.22
N ASP A 52 8.55 26.49 23.66
CA ASP A 52 7.73 27.53 24.27
C ASP A 52 7.20 27.12 25.66
N GLY A 53 6.78 25.86 25.82
CA GLY A 53 6.38 25.30 27.10
C GLY A 53 7.52 25.30 28.12
N LEU A 54 8.73 24.89 27.72
CA LEU A 54 9.90 24.91 28.59
C LEU A 54 10.24 26.33 29.05
N PHE A 55 10.28 27.29 28.12
CA PHE A 55 10.60 28.68 28.43
C PHE A 55 9.49 29.42 29.19
N SER A 56 8.22 28.99 29.06
CA SER A 56 7.12 29.46 29.89
C SER A 56 7.17 28.85 31.30
N ALA A 57 7.67 27.62 31.43
CA ALA A 57 7.82 26.96 32.72
C ALA A 57 9.04 27.45 33.52
N MET A 58 9.99 28.17 32.90
CA MET A 58 11.18 28.73 33.57
C MET A 58 10.84 29.62 34.76
N ASP A 59 9.71 30.32 34.69
CA ASP A 59 9.24 31.19 35.77
C ASP A 59 8.64 30.39 36.93
N GLY A 60 8.19 29.15 36.66
CA GLY A 60 7.55 28.27 37.63
C GLY A 60 8.51 27.47 38.53
N PRO A 61 7.99 26.87 39.62
CA PRO A 61 8.78 26.09 40.57
C PRO A 61 9.23 24.72 40.03
N ASN A 62 8.50 24.18 39.05
CA ASN A 62 8.73 22.83 38.49
C ASN A 62 9.60 22.84 37.22
N PHE A 63 10.33 23.92 36.96
CA PHE A 63 11.15 24.03 35.76
C PHE A 63 12.17 22.89 35.64
N TRP A 64 12.94 22.64 36.70
CA TRP A 64 14.02 21.65 36.68
C TRP A 64 13.51 20.22 36.54
N THR A 65 12.34 19.91 37.13
CA THR A 65 11.73 18.58 36.98
C THR A 65 11.28 18.36 35.53
N LEU A 66 10.69 19.37 34.89
CA LEU A 66 10.33 19.31 33.47
C LEU A 66 11.56 19.20 32.57
N TYR A 67 12.61 19.97 32.87
CA TYR A 67 13.86 19.92 32.12
C TYR A 67 14.53 18.54 32.18
N LEU A 68 14.62 17.94 33.37
CA LEU A 68 15.17 16.60 33.56
C LEU A 68 14.34 15.53 32.84
N ARG A 69 13.01 15.63 32.88
CA ARG A 69 12.12 14.76 32.09
C ARG A 69 12.34 14.90 30.59
N LEU A 70 12.50 16.13 30.10
CA LEU A 70 12.81 16.36 28.69
C LEU A 70 14.16 15.73 28.31
N LYS A 71 15.16 15.85 29.18
CA LYS A 71 16.47 15.22 28.98
C LYS A 71 16.36 13.69 28.93
N GLU A 72 15.62 13.08 29.84
CA GLU A 72 15.35 11.62 29.86
C GLU A 72 14.70 11.15 28.55
N LEU A 73 13.77 11.93 27.99
CA LEU A 73 13.12 11.60 26.71
C LEU A 73 14.10 11.61 25.52
N PHE A 74 15.21 12.35 25.63
CA PHE A 74 16.18 12.57 24.57
C PHE A 74 17.61 12.25 25.04
N ASP A 75 17.77 11.12 25.73
CA ASP A 75 19.01 10.70 26.40
C ASP A 75 20.24 10.58 25.47
N GLY A 76 20.01 10.42 24.16
CA GLY A 76 21.07 10.32 23.14
C GLY A 76 21.67 11.66 22.66
N ALA A 77 21.16 12.81 23.11
CA ALA A 77 21.63 14.11 22.65
C ALA A 77 22.78 14.68 23.51
N ASN A 78 23.68 15.44 22.88
CA ASN A 78 24.73 16.16 23.61
C ASN A 78 24.15 17.39 24.34
N TRP A 79 23.63 17.18 25.55
CA TRP A 79 23.00 18.21 26.36
C TRP A 79 23.97 19.15 27.06
N GLY A 80 25.25 18.81 27.23
CA GLY A 80 26.14 19.51 28.16
C GLY A 80 26.28 21.02 27.90
N SER A 81 26.41 21.44 26.64
CA SER A 81 26.46 22.89 26.31
C SER A 81 25.10 23.57 26.51
N TRP A 82 24.00 22.87 26.22
CA TRP A 82 22.64 23.37 26.38
C TRP A 82 22.26 23.53 27.85
N GLU A 83 22.60 22.56 28.69
CA GLU A 83 22.41 22.59 30.14
C GLU A 83 22.96 23.87 30.75
N ILE A 84 24.20 24.21 30.39
CA ILE A 84 24.86 25.41 30.88
C ILE A 84 24.12 26.66 30.43
N ASN A 85 23.77 26.76 29.14
CA ASN A 85 23.10 27.95 28.60
C ASN A 85 21.66 28.10 29.13
N ILE A 86 20.94 27.00 29.32
CA ILE A 86 19.62 26.96 29.95
C ILE A 86 19.71 27.40 31.40
N THR A 87 20.72 26.93 32.14
CA THR A 87 20.97 27.35 33.53
C THR A 87 21.26 28.84 33.62
N LYS A 88 22.11 29.36 32.73
CA LYS A 88 22.40 30.81 32.66
C LYS A 88 21.13 31.61 32.37
N CYS A 89 20.33 31.17 31.40
CA CYS A 89 19.07 31.81 31.08
C CYS A 89 18.11 31.79 32.27
N TRP A 90 18.01 30.67 32.99
CA TRP A 90 17.18 30.52 34.18
C TRP A 90 17.62 31.46 35.31
N LEU A 91 18.93 31.53 35.58
CA LEU A 91 19.49 32.45 36.57
C LEU A 91 19.16 33.91 36.23
N VAL A 92 19.35 34.32 34.97
CA VAL A 92 19.00 35.68 34.51
C VAL A 92 17.51 35.96 34.75
N THR A 93 16.62 35.01 34.41
CA THR A 93 15.18 35.16 34.67
C THR A 93 14.87 35.32 36.15
N LYS A 94 15.51 34.53 37.03
CA LYS A 94 15.28 34.57 38.49
C LYS A 94 15.89 35.80 39.17
N ILE A 95 16.98 36.34 38.62
CA ILE A 95 17.55 37.61 39.06
C ILE A 95 16.59 38.74 38.70
N ASN A 96 16.04 38.75 37.48
CA ASN A 96 15.07 39.75 37.06
C ASN A 96 13.77 39.70 37.86
N SER A 97 13.35 38.52 38.34
CA SER A 97 12.20 38.35 39.23
C SER A 97 12.50 38.60 40.72
N ASN A 98 13.74 39.00 41.06
CA ASN A 98 14.24 39.22 42.42
C ASN A 98 14.09 38.01 43.36
N SER A 99 14.13 36.79 42.83
CA SER A 99 13.89 35.53 43.54
C SER A 99 15.20 34.95 44.12
N SER A 100 15.90 35.73 44.95
CA SER A 100 17.16 35.35 45.61
C SER A 100 17.14 33.98 46.34
N PRO A 101 16.10 33.59 47.11
CA PRO A 101 16.12 32.31 47.85
C PRO A 101 16.14 31.08 46.93
N GLU A 102 15.53 31.15 45.75
CA GLU A 102 15.54 30.05 44.78
C GLU A 102 16.93 29.85 44.17
N ILE A 103 17.65 30.94 43.93
CA ILE A 103 19.03 30.92 43.43
C ILE A 103 19.95 30.28 44.47
N HIS A 104 19.80 30.65 45.74
CA HIS A 104 20.58 30.04 46.82
C HIS A 104 20.29 28.54 46.98
N ASN A 105 19.03 28.12 46.88
CA ASN A 105 18.65 26.71 46.94
C ASN A 105 19.25 25.92 45.76
N PHE A 106 19.20 26.48 44.55
CA PHE A 106 19.82 25.87 43.37
C PHE A 106 21.31 25.65 43.55
N PHE A 107 22.07 26.64 44.04
CA PHE A 107 23.50 26.47 44.27
C PHE A 107 23.84 25.54 45.43
N SER A 108 22.94 25.40 46.41
CA SER A 108 23.11 24.48 47.54
C SER A 108 22.91 23.02 47.11
N SER A 109 21.95 22.76 46.23
CA SER A 109 21.65 21.44 45.68
C SER A 109 21.39 21.55 44.17
N PRO A 110 22.45 21.60 43.34
CA PRO A 110 22.29 21.78 41.91
C PRO A 110 21.68 20.51 41.28
N PRO A 111 20.60 20.64 40.48
CA PRO A 111 19.96 19.52 39.78
C PRO A 111 20.81 18.99 38.61
N ILE A 112 21.87 19.71 38.22
CA ILE A 112 22.76 19.36 37.12
C ILE A 112 24.23 19.49 37.53
N THR A 113 25.12 18.78 36.82
CA THR A 113 26.57 18.90 37.04
C THR A 113 27.09 20.19 36.41
N LEU A 114 27.55 21.12 37.25
CA LEU A 114 28.09 22.40 36.79
C LEU A 114 29.59 22.29 36.47
N PRO A 115 30.04 22.72 35.28
CA PRO A 115 31.46 22.71 34.92
C PRO A 115 32.26 23.83 35.60
N SER A 116 33.59 23.72 35.61
CA SER A 116 34.50 24.64 36.31
C SER A 116 34.45 26.08 35.78
N ASN A 117 34.14 26.28 34.50
CA ASN A 117 33.94 27.60 33.88
C ASN A 117 32.66 28.30 34.35
N PHE A 118 31.80 27.63 35.12
CA PHE A 118 30.63 28.23 35.75
C PHE A 118 30.97 29.03 37.02
N ARG A 119 32.24 29.00 37.47
CA ARG A 119 32.69 29.67 38.70
C ARG A 119 32.27 31.14 38.86
N PRO A 120 32.32 32.00 37.82
CA PRO A 120 31.87 33.40 37.95
C PRO A 120 30.37 33.54 38.26
N TRP A 121 29.55 32.55 37.91
CA TRP A 121 28.11 32.61 38.11
C TRP A 121 27.68 32.36 39.56
N PHE A 122 28.55 31.79 40.41
CA PHE A 122 28.24 31.65 41.85
C PHE A 122 28.22 33.00 42.58
N SER A 123 28.93 34.02 42.07
CA SER A 123 28.91 35.36 42.65
C SER A 123 27.74 36.22 42.17
N ILE A 124 26.95 35.76 41.21
CA ILE A 124 25.96 36.59 40.51
C ILE A 124 24.88 37.18 41.44
N SER A 125 24.49 36.45 42.49
CA SER A 125 23.52 36.90 43.50
C SER A 125 24.04 38.03 44.40
N TYR A 126 25.36 38.22 44.44
CA TYR A 126 26.02 39.25 45.25
C TYR A 126 26.40 40.49 44.42
N VAL A 127 26.22 40.46 43.10
CA VAL A 127 26.48 41.60 42.23
C VAL A 127 25.23 42.50 42.22
N PRO A 128 25.33 43.79 42.62
CA PRO A 128 24.16 44.66 42.74
C PRO A 128 23.52 45.03 41.39
N HIS A 129 24.29 44.99 40.29
CA HIS A 129 23.80 45.23 38.93
C HIS A 129 24.48 44.31 37.91
N PRO A 130 24.06 43.03 37.81
CA PRO A 130 24.69 42.07 36.92
C PRO A 130 24.53 42.44 35.44
N GLU A 131 23.52 43.24 35.08
CA GLU A 131 23.33 43.78 33.72
C GLU A 131 24.46 44.70 33.24
N LYS A 132 25.15 45.38 34.16
CA LYS A 132 26.22 46.34 33.84
C LYS A 132 27.61 45.72 33.81
N ASP A 133 27.74 44.49 34.30
CA ASP A 133 29.02 43.78 34.32
C ASP A 133 29.35 43.27 32.91
N PRO A 134 30.55 43.55 32.37
CA PRO A 134 30.98 43.03 31.07
C PRO A 134 30.87 41.50 30.95
N THR A 135 31.00 40.79 32.07
CA THR A 135 30.96 39.33 32.15
C THR A 135 29.55 38.77 31.92
N PHE A 136 28.51 39.50 32.37
CA PHE A 136 27.14 39.01 32.38
C PHE A 136 26.22 39.75 31.40
N SER A 137 26.54 40.99 31.03
CA SER A 137 25.70 41.88 30.21
C SER A 137 25.16 41.23 28.93
N SER A 138 25.96 40.44 28.24
CA SER A 138 25.56 39.72 27.01
C SER A 138 24.39 38.75 27.23
N TYR A 139 24.28 38.14 28.42
CA TYR A 139 23.24 37.17 28.78
C TYR A 139 21.92 37.82 29.22
N PHE A 140 21.95 39.09 29.66
CA PHE A 140 20.75 39.87 29.98
C PHE A 140 20.05 40.43 28.73
N THR A 141 20.66 40.29 27.55
CA THR A 141 20.02 40.69 26.30
C THR A 141 18.88 39.73 25.93
N GLY A 142 17.75 40.28 25.45
CA GLY A 142 16.66 39.45 24.91
C GLY A 142 17.10 38.55 23.74
N SER A 143 18.16 38.96 23.03
CA SER A 143 18.75 38.18 21.94
C SER A 143 19.35 36.85 22.39
N PHE A 144 19.91 36.77 23.60
CA PHE A 144 20.44 35.51 24.13
C PHE A 144 19.33 34.48 24.34
N ARG A 145 18.22 34.90 24.96
CA ARG A 145 17.05 34.04 25.18
C ARG A 145 16.47 33.55 23.86
N GLU A 146 16.34 34.43 22.87
CA GLU A 146 15.78 34.07 21.56
C GLU A 146 16.70 33.15 20.76
N ASN A 147 18.01 33.41 20.74
CA ASN A 147 18.99 32.54 20.11
C ASN A 147 19.01 31.14 20.76
N LEU A 148 18.84 31.07 22.09
CA LEU A 148 18.74 29.81 22.81
C LEU A 148 17.47 29.04 22.43
N LYS A 149 16.32 29.73 22.28
CA LYS A 149 15.07 29.13 21.80
C LYS A 149 15.21 28.54 20.39
N ILE A 150 15.73 29.32 19.44
CA ILE A 150 15.93 28.89 18.06
C ILE A 150 16.89 27.69 18.01
N GLY A 151 17.97 27.77 18.78
CA GLY A 151 18.95 26.70 18.90
C GLY A 151 18.34 25.40 19.44
N LEU A 152 17.55 25.50 20.52
CA LEU A 152 16.87 24.35 21.11
C LEU A 152 15.80 23.78 20.17
N TYR A 153 15.07 24.64 19.44
CA TYR A 153 14.14 24.21 18.40
C TYR A 153 14.85 23.39 17.32
N ASN A 154 16.00 23.86 16.83
CA ASN A 154 16.78 23.16 15.82
C ASN A 154 17.31 21.81 16.35
N LEU A 155 17.81 21.78 17.59
CA LEU A 155 18.24 20.54 18.24
C LEU A 155 17.09 19.54 18.32
N LEU A 156 15.95 19.95 18.89
CA LEU A 156 14.78 19.08 19.05
C LEU A 156 14.20 18.65 17.70
N SER A 157 14.18 19.53 16.70
CA SER A 157 13.77 19.20 15.34
C SER A 157 14.66 18.12 14.73
N SER A 158 15.98 18.22 14.92
CA SER A 158 16.93 17.21 14.45
C SER A 158 16.77 15.89 15.21
N LEU A 159 16.54 15.93 16.52
CA LEU A 159 16.37 14.73 17.34
C LEU A 159 15.07 14.02 17.00
N ILE A 160 13.94 14.73 17.00
CA ILE A 160 12.62 14.19 16.66
C ILE A 160 12.60 13.68 15.21
N GLY A 161 13.25 14.39 14.29
CA GLY A 161 13.39 13.94 12.89
C GLY A 161 14.30 12.71 12.72
N GLY A 162 15.23 12.49 13.66
CA GLY A 162 16.15 11.35 13.65
C GLY A 162 15.64 10.10 14.37
N VAL A 163 14.54 10.20 15.14
CA VAL A 163 13.90 9.02 15.75
C VAL A 163 13.33 8.15 14.63
N GLU A 164 13.77 6.90 14.55
CA GLU A 164 13.17 5.92 13.64
C GLU A 164 11.67 5.84 13.91
N LEU A 165 10.87 6.16 12.88
CA LEU A 165 9.41 6.13 13.03
C LEU A 165 8.99 4.72 13.48
N PRO A 166 8.11 4.61 14.49
CA PRO A 166 7.46 3.35 14.82
C PRO A 166 7.01 2.63 13.56
N ARG A 167 7.21 1.30 13.47
CA ARG A 167 6.97 0.52 12.25
C ARG A 167 5.58 0.76 11.64
N ILE A 168 4.56 1.01 12.47
CA ILE A 168 3.19 1.33 12.05
C ILE A 168 3.14 2.68 11.31
N LEU A 169 3.82 3.70 11.82
CA LEU A 169 3.93 5.02 11.19
C LEU A 169 4.76 4.96 9.90
N PHE A 170 5.83 4.16 9.89
CA PHE A 170 6.59 3.87 8.67
C PHE A 170 5.69 3.22 7.62
N LEU A 171 4.92 2.20 7.98
CA LEU A 171 3.96 1.53 7.09
C LEU A 171 2.91 2.47 6.54
N LEU A 172 2.33 3.35 7.37
CA LEU A 172 1.37 4.35 6.90
C LEU A 172 2.00 5.34 5.91
N LYS A 173 3.19 5.88 6.22
CA LYS A 173 3.91 6.79 5.33
C LYS A 173 4.28 6.11 4.02
N TYR A 174 4.72 4.86 4.09
CA TYR A 174 5.04 4.02 2.93
C TYR A 174 3.80 3.74 2.09
N MET A 175 2.67 3.38 2.73
CA MET A 175 1.40 3.17 2.04
C MET A 175 0.84 4.46 1.42
N GLY A 176 1.09 5.63 2.01
CA GLY A 176 0.73 6.94 1.45
C GLY A 176 1.68 7.47 0.39
N SER A 177 2.86 6.86 0.22
CA SER A 177 3.89 7.30 -0.72
C SER A 177 3.42 7.20 -2.18
N ASP A 178 3.86 8.15 -3.00
CA ASP A 178 3.60 8.17 -4.45
C ASP A 178 4.11 6.92 -5.16
N GLU A 179 5.24 6.38 -4.72
CA GLU A 179 5.79 5.14 -5.25
C GLU A 179 4.80 3.99 -5.08
N GLN A 180 4.19 3.89 -3.89
CA GLN A 180 3.28 2.80 -3.58
C GLN A 180 1.89 3.01 -4.21
N ARG A 181 1.51 4.26 -4.50
CA ARG A 181 0.37 4.56 -5.36
C ARG A 181 0.60 4.10 -6.80
N LYS A 182 1.78 4.35 -7.36
CA LYS A 182 2.13 3.92 -8.74
C LYS A 182 2.11 2.40 -8.85
N ILE A 183 2.75 1.69 -7.92
CA ILE A 183 2.77 0.22 -7.90
C ILE A 183 1.34 -0.34 -7.82
N ARG A 184 0.47 0.21 -6.96
CA ARG A 184 -0.94 -0.24 -6.89
C ARG A 184 -1.70 0.04 -8.19
N SER A 185 -1.47 1.19 -8.82
CA SER A 185 -2.09 1.50 -10.11
C SER A 185 -1.63 0.53 -11.21
N GLU A 186 -0.36 0.12 -11.18
CA GLU A 186 0.20 -0.85 -12.11
C GLU A 186 -0.40 -2.24 -11.89
N ILE A 187 -0.50 -2.69 -10.62
CA ILE A 187 -1.16 -3.96 -10.27
C ILE A 187 -2.61 -3.98 -10.76
N GLU A 188 -3.35 -2.90 -10.57
CA GLU A 188 -4.73 -2.80 -11.03
C GLU A 188 -4.82 -2.83 -12.57
N GLY A 189 -3.88 -2.15 -13.26
CA GLY A 189 -3.78 -2.20 -14.71
C GLY A 189 -3.46 -3.59 -15.24
N LEU A 190 -2.54 -4.32 -14.60
CA LEU A 190 -2.18 -5.68 -14.95
C LEU A 190 -3.34 -6.66 -14.72
N ARG A 191 -4.03 -6.56 -13.58
CA ARG A 191 -5.25 -7.35 -13.28
C ARG A 191 -6.36 -7.09 -14.29
N GLY A 192 -6.53 -5.84 -14.72
CA GLY A 192 -7.47 -5.48 -15.78
C GLY A 192 -7.11 -6.12 -17.12
N ARG A 193 -5.81 -6.22 -17.44
CA ARG A 193 -5.33 -6.87 -18.65
C ARG A 193 -5.48 -8.39 -18.60
N GLU A 194 -5.19 -8.99 -17.45
CA GLU A 194 -5.39 -10.43 -17.19
C GLU A 194 -6.84 -10.84 -17.43
N ARG A 195 -7.80 -10.08 -16.87
CA ARG A 195 -9.22 -10.35 -17.08
C ARG A 195 -9.65 -10.30 -18.55
N ARG A 196 -9.17 -9.31 -19.32
CA ARG A 196 -9.48 -9.21 -20.75
C ARG A 196 -8.94 -10.41 -21.53
N LEU A 197 -7.74 -10.85 -21.21
CA LEU A 197 -7.15 -12.02 -21.84
C LEU A 197 -7.89 -13.31 -21.46
N GLU A 198 -8.41 -13.41 -20.24
CA GLU A 198 -9.27 -14.52 -19.82
C GLU A 198 -10.59 -14.54 -20.63
N ASP A 199 -11.25 -13.38 -20.77
CA ASP A 199 -12.48 -13.24 -21.55
C ASP A 199 -12.26 -13.61 -23.03
N ASP A 200 -11.18 -13.09 -23.65
CA ASP A 200 -10.80 -13.41 -25.03
C ASP A 200 -10.52 -14.91 -25.20
N ASN A 201 -9.86 -15.54 -24.22
CA ASN A 201 -9.54 -16.96 -24.24
C ASN A 201 -10.81 -17.82 -24.12
N GLU A 202 -11.77 -17.42 -23.28
CA GLU A 202 -13.07 -18.09 -23.24
C GLU A 202 -13.83 -17.96 -24.56
N GLU A 203 -13.81 -16.79 -25.19
CA GLU A 203 -14.45 -16.59 -26.49
C GLU A 203 -13.81 -17.46 -27.58
N LEU A 204 -12.48 -17.51 -27.63
CA LEU A 204 -11.76 -18.38 -28.56
C LEU A 204 -12.10 -19.86 -28.31
N LYS A 205 -12.19 -20.31 -27.05
CA LYS A 205 -12.63 -21.67 -26.72
C LYS A 205 -14.04 -21.96 -27.21
N ARG A 206 -14.99 -21.02 -27.08
CA ARG A 206 -16.34 -21.17 -27.63
C ARG A 206 -16.32 -21.29 -29.15
N ARG A 207 -15.53 -20.46 -29.83
CA ARG A 207 -15.38 -20.51 -31.29
C ARG A 207 -14.79 -21.84 -31.77
N VAL A 208 -13.75 -22.33 -31.09
CA VAL A 208 -13.15 -23.64 -31.39
C VAL A 208 -14.20 -24.74 -31.24
N LYS A 209 -14.98 -24.75 -30.16
CA LYS A 209 -16.04 -25.75 -29.94
C LYS A 209 -17.11 -25.73 -31.03
N VAL A 210 -17.50 -24.55 -31.52
CA VAL A 210 -18.45 -24.43 -32.64
C VAL A 210 -17.86 -25.02 -33.92
N LEU A 211 -16.62 -24.66 -34.24
CA LEU A 211 -15.92 -25.17 -35.43
C LEU A 211 -15.74 -26.70 -35.36
N GLU A 212 -15.38 -27.25 -34.20
CA GLU A 212 -15.31 -28.71 -33.99
C GLU A 212 -16.66 -29.39 -34.25
N GLY A 213 -17.77 -28.78 -33.81
CA GLY A 213 -19.11 -29.26 -34.11
C GLY A 213 -19.46 -29.22 -35.60
N GLN A 214 -19.09 -28.14 -36.29
CA GLN A 214 -19.30 -28.00 -37.74
C GLN A 214 -18.48 -29.02 -38.53
N VAL A 215 -17.19 -29.20 -38.19
CA VAL A 215 -16.33 -30.20 -38.81
C VAL A 215 -16.89 -31.60 -38.60
N LYS A 216 -17.34 -31.93 -37.37
CA LYS A 216 -17.96 -33.22 -37.10
C LYS A 216 -19.22 -33.43 -37.93
N GLY A 217 -20.09 -32.42 -38.03
CA GLY A 217 -21.31 -32.51 -38.85
C GLY A 217 -20.99 -32.75 -40.33
N LEU A 218 -20.00 -32.05 -40.89
CA LEU A 218 -19.54 -32.28 -42.26
C LEU A 218 -18.97 -33.68 -42.45
N VAL A 219 -18.18 -34.17 -41.50
CA VAL A 219 -17.65 -35.55 -41.54
C VAL A 219 -18.78 -36.57 -41.51
N ASP A 220 -19.78 -36.40 -40.64
CA ASP A 220 -20.92 -37.32 -40.54
C ASP A 220 -21.75 -37.35 -41.84
N VAL A 221 -21.93 -36.20 -42.51
CA VAL A 221 -22.60 -36.12 -43.83
C VAL A 221 -21.79 -36.86 -44.90
N VAL A 222 -20.50 -36.56 -45.03
CA VAL A 222 -19.65 -37.18 -46.05
C VAL A 222 -19.53 -38.69 -45.83
N VAL A 223 -19.38 -39.14 -44.58
CA VAL A 223 -19.36 -40.57 -44.26
C VAL A 223 -20.70 -41.23 -44.55
N GLY A 224 -21.82 -40.56 -44.29
CA GLY A 224 -23.16 -41.01 -44.64
C GLY A 224 -23.35 -41.19 -46.13
N GLU A 225 -22.99 -40.19 -46.93
CA GLU A 225 -23.05 -40.23 -48.40
C GLU A 225 -22.18 -41.38 -48.95
N ILE A 226 -20.94 -41.51 -48.50
CA ILE A 226 -20.05 -42.62 -48.89
C ILE A 226 -20.64 -43.98 -48.50
N ALA A 227 -21.30 -44.08 -47.33
CA ALA A 227 -21.92 -45.32 -46.89
C ALA A 227 -23.14 -45.70 -47.76
N ASP A 228 -23.97 -44.72 -48.11
CA ASP A 228 -25.13 -44.93 -48.98
C ASP A 228 -24.72 -45.27 -50.42
N ASP A 229 -23.70 -44.61 -50.96
CA ASP A 229 -23.14 -44.91 -52.27
C ASP A 229 -22.52 -46.31 -52.31
N ASN A 230 -21.76 -46.69 -51.28
CA ASN A 230 -21.24 -48.05 -51.15
C ASN A 230 -22.37 -49.08 -51.06
N LYS A 231 -23.44 -48.78 -50.33
CA LYS A 231 -24.60 -49.68 -50.21
C LYS A 231 -25.30 -49.89 -51.56
N LYS A 232 -25.46 -48.83 -52.36
CA LYS A 232 -26.00 -48.93 -53.74
C LYS A 232 -25.10 -49.80 -54.62
N LEU A 233 -23.80 -49.55 -54.61
CA LEU A 233 -22.81 -50.36 -55.33
C LEU A 233 -22.90 -51.85 -54.99
N TRP A 234 -22.97 -52.19 -53.70
CA TRP A 234 -23.13 -53.58 -53.26
C TRP A 234 -24.44 -54.20 -53.75
N GLN A 235 -25.56 -53.46 -53.70
CA GLN A 235 -26.85 -53.96 -54.19
C GLN A 235 -26.82 -54.23 -55.70
N ASP A 236 -26.16 -53.37 -56.47
CA ASP A 236 -26.03 -53.54 -57.91
C ASP A 236 -25.10 -54.71 -58.26
N ASP A 237 -24.04 -54.94 -57.49
CA ASP A 237 -23.19 -56.13 -57.65
C ASP A 237 -23.93 -57.44 -57.30
N VAL A 238 -24.79 -57.43 -56.27
CA VAL A 238 -25.65 -58.57 -55.96
C VAL A 238 -26.63 -58.85 -57.09
N LYS A 239 -27.31 -57.83 -57.62
CA LYS A 239 -28.20 -57.96 -58.79
C LYS A 239 -27.45 -58.50 -60.01
N ARG A 240 -26.25 -58.00 -60.30
CA ARG A 240 -25.38 -58.51 -61.37
C ARG A 240 -25.03 -59.99 -61.15
N GLY A 241 -24.66 -60.37 -59.93
CA GLY A 241 -24.39 -61.77 -59.58
C GLY A 241 -25.60 -62.69 -59.74
N GLU A 242 -26.81 -62.23 -59.40
CA GLU A 242 -28.05 -62.97 -59.63
C GLU A 242 -28.39 -63.11 -61.11
N MET A 243 -28.16 -62.06 -61.91
CA MET A 243 -28.32 -62.13 -63.37
C MET A 243 -27.37 -63.16 -63.98
N VAL A 244 -26.11 -63.21 -63.56
CA VAL A 244 -25.14 -64.21 -64.01
C VAL A 244 -25.59 -65.62 -63.61
N LYS A 245 -26.10 -65.82 -62.39
CA LYS A 245 -26.65 -67.12 -61.96
C LYS A 245 -27.85 -67.55 -62.81
N LYS A 246 -28.79 -66.63 -63.11
CA LYS A 246 -29.94 -66.89 -64.00
C LYS A 246 -29.48 -67.23 -65.42
N ALA A 247 -28.50 -66.51 -65.95
CA ALA A 247 -27.92 -66.76 -67.27
C ALA A 247 -27.21 -68.14 -67.36
N VAL A 248 -26.53 -68.55 -66.29
CA VAL A 248 -25.90 -69.89 -66.20
C VAL A 248 -26.94 -71.01 -66.05
N ALA A 249 -28.07 -70.75 -65.38
CA ALA A 249 -29.18 -71.70 -65.25
C ALA A 249 -29.93 -71.96 -66.57
N CYS A 250 -29.88 -71.03 -67.53
CA CYS A 250 -30.46 -71.17 -68.88
C CYS A 250 -29.62 -72.06 -69.83
N ARG A 251 -28.69 -72.89 -69.33
CA ARG A 251 -27.93 -73.89 -70.12
C ARG A 251 -28.86 -74.98 -70.66
N GLY A 252 -29.56 -74.66 -71.76
CA GLY A 252 -30.44 -75.58 -72.47
C GLY A 252 -31.26 -74.94 -73.59
N ASN A 253 -31.46 -73.62 -73.60
CA ASN A 253 -32.30 -72.97 -74.61
C ASN A 253 -31.76 -71.56 -75.02
N PRO A 254 -31.29 -71.36 -76.27
CA PRO A 254 -30.67 -70.10 -76.72
C PRO A 254 -31.60 -68.88 -76.70
N GLU A 255 -32.91 -69.08 -76.91
CA GLU A 255 -33.93 -68.02 -76.92
C GLU A 255 -34.15 -67.41 -75.54
N ASP A 256 -34.08 -68.21 -74.47
CA ASP A 256 -34.27 -67.73 -73.09
C ASP A 256 -33.08 -66.90 -72.61
N PHE A 257 -31.87 -67.22 -73.06
CA PHE A 257 -30.65 -66.45 -72.75
C PHE A 257 -30.69 -65.03 -73.35
N LEU A 258 -31.14 -64.91 -74.60
CA LEU A 258 -31.30 -63.61 -75.27
C LEU A 258 -32.42 -62.76 -74.67
N ARG A 259 -33.44 -63.39 -74.06
CA ARG A 259 -34.55 -62.69 -73.38
C ARG A 259 -34.13 -62.12 -72.01
N VAL A 260 -33.24 -62.82 -71.30
CA VAL A 260 -32.65 -62.37 -70.03
C VAL A 260 -31.70 -61.19 -70.27
N LEU A 261 -30.90 -61.21 -71.34
CA LEU A 261 -30.03 -60.09 -71.72
C LEU A 261 -30.83 -58.86 -72.17
N ARG A 262 -31.89 -59.02 -72.99
CA ARG A 262 -32.74 -57.90 -73.44
C ARG A 262 -33.46 -57.19 -72.30
N LYS A 263 -33.96 -57.94 -71.30
CA LYS A 263 -34.56 -57.36 -70.09
C LYS A 263 -33.56 -56.68 -69.16
N GLY A 264 -32.26 -56.96 -69.32
CA GLY A 264 -31.19 -56.31 -68.55
C GLY A 264 -30.81 -54.94 -69.10
N GLU A 265 -30.99 -54.69 -70.41
CA GLU A 265 -30.70 -53.39 -71.04
C GLU A 265 -31.78 -52.34 -70.74
N ASP A 266 -33.05 -52.74 -70.59
CA ASP A 266 -34.16 -51.83 -70.26
C ASP A 266 -34.13 -51.29 -68.80
N GLY A 267 -33.22 -51.80 -67.95
CA GLY A 267 -33.07 -51.41 -66.54
C GLY A 267 -31.85 -50.54 -66.23
N ILE A 268 -31.08 -50.13 -67.24
CA ILE A 268 -29.88 -49.28 -67.10
C ILE A 268 -30.11 -47.89 -67.75
N GLY A 269 -31.35 -47.58 -68.14
CA GLY A 269 -31.74 -46.27 -68.66
C GLY A 269 -32.34 -45.37 -67.58
N GLU A 270 -31.74 -44.18 -67.44
CA GLU A 270 -32.28 -42.97 -66.79
C GLU A 270 -32.30 -42.93 -65.26
N ASP A 271 -31.20 -42.40 -64.70
CA ASP A 271 -31.32 -41.29 -63.74
C ASP A 271 -30.24 -40.27 -64.10
N GLY A 272 -30.56 -39.47 -65.12
CA GLY A 272 -29.79 -38.30 -65.51
C GLY A 272 -29.99 -37.22 -64.45
N GLY A 273 -28.88 -36.66 -63.98
CA GLY A 273 -28.87 -35.65 -62.94
C GLY A 273 -29.58 -34.36 -63.35
N ASP A 274 -30.38 -33.84 -62.42
CA ASP A 274 -30.69 -32.43 -62.34
C ASP A 274 -29.65 -31.77 -61.43
N GLY A 275 -28.66 -31.15 -62.07
CA GLY A 275 -27.77 -30.19 -61.46
C GLY A 275 -28.52 -28.87 -61.21
N GLU A 276 -28.14 -28.24 -60.11
CA GLU A 276 -28.49 -26.90 -59.69
C GLU A 276 -28.27 -25.84 -60.79
N GLU A 277 -29.20 -24.89 -60.92
CA GLU A 277 -28.93 -23.54 -61.41
C GLU A 277 -29.42 -22.50 -60.38
N PHE A 278 -28.41 -21.79 -59.83
CA PHE A 278 -28.40 -20.46 -59.18
C PHE A 278 -29.17 -20.19 -57.87
#